data_AF-A0A3D2LCS8-F1
#
_entry.id   AF-A0A3D2LCS8-F1
#
_cell.length_a   1.000
_cell.length_b   1.000
_cell.length_c   1.000
_cell.angle_alpha   90.00
_cell.angle_beta   90.00
_cell.angle_gamma   90.00
#
_symmetry.space_group_name_H-M   'P 1'
#
loop_
_entity.id
_entity.type
_entity.pdbx_description
1 polymer ?
#
loop_
_entity_poly.entity_id
_entity_poly.type
_entity_poly.pdbx_seq_one_letter_code
_entity_poly.pdbx_strand_id
1 'polypeptide(L)'
;TRRADVTFGIDYDDDMDKAIAVIKQVIEADDRIFRDPEPFVKVVNLGDSSVDIATRSWVQAADVWDVKFHLMKAVKEAFDREGISIPYPHQVEIQKQAAND
;
A
#
# COMPACT_ATOMS: atom_id res chain seq x y z
N THR A 1 -5.83 10.46 -20.86
CA THR A 1 -5.89 9.79 -19.54
C THR A 1 -4.71 10.26 -18.71
N ARG A 2 -4.75 10.12 -17.39
CA ARG A 2 -3.61 10.39 -16.48
C ARG A 2 -3.49 9.25 -15.49
N ARG A 3 -2.28 9.00 -15.01
CA ARG A 3 -2.00 7.96 -14.01
C ARG A 3 -2.16 8.51 -12.60
N ALA A 4 -2.89 7.80 -11.75
CA ALA A 4 -3.00 8.01 -10.32
C ALA A 4 -2.12 6.97 -9.62
N ASP A 5 -1.02 7.43 -9.01
CA ASP A 5 -0.07 6.58 -8.30
C ASP A 5 -0.23 6.76 -6.79
N VAL A 6 -0.34 5.64 -6.07
CA VAL A 6 -0.40 5.58 -4.60
C VAL A 6 0.46 4.41 -4.11
N THR A 7 1.24 4.63 -3.06
CA THR A 7 2.03 3.58 -2.40
C THR A 7 1.53 3.38 -0.99
N PHE A 8 1.39 2.13 -0.58
CA PHE A 8 0.97 1.72 0.76
C PHE A 8 2.07 0.87 1.38
N GLY A 9 2.50 1.20 2.58
CA GLY A 9 3.38 0.35 3.38
C GLY A 9 2.56 -0.55 4.29
N ILE A 10 2.86 -1.84 4.28
CA ILE A 10 2.32 -2.81 5.25
C ILE A 10 3.43 -3.29 6.20
N ASP A 11 3.06 -3.87 7.34
CA ASP A 11 4.03 -4.44 8.26
C ASP A 11 4.75 -5.64 7.62
N TYR A 12 5.97 -5.94 8.06
CA TYR A 12 6.72 -7.11 7.58
C TYR A 12 6.07 -8.44 7.99
N ASP A 13 5.27 -8.45 9.05
CA ASP A 13 4.55 -9.62 9.52
C ASP A 13 3.19 -9.83 8.80
N ASP A 14 2.73 -8.85 8.01
CA ASP A 14 1.48 -8.96 7.26
C ASP A 14 1.62 -9.84 6.00
N ASP A 15 0.52 -10.50 5.61
CA ASP A 15 0.43 -11.24 4.35
C ASP A 15 0.35 -10.27 3.16
N MET A 16 1.44 -10.18 2.39
CA MET A 16 1.53 -9.29 1.22
C MET A 16 0.55 -9.66 0.09
N ASP A 17 0.26 -10.94 -0.11
CA ASP A 17 -0.66 -11.38 -1.16
C ASP A 17 -2.09 -11.01 -0.79
N LYS A 18 -2.44 -11.12 0.50
CA LYS A 18 -3.71 -10.61 1.03
C LYS A 18 -3.81 -9.10 0.84
N ALA A 19 -2.77 -8.33 1.18
CA ALA A 19 -2.77 -6.88 1.01
C ALA A 19 -2.94 -6.45 -0.45
N ILE A 20 -2.25 -7.12 -1.38
CA ILE A 20 -2.42 -6.89 -2.82
C ILE A 20 -3.86 -7.19 -3.25
N ALA A 21 -4.44 -8.31 -2.80
CA ALA A 21 -5.82 -8.66 -3.14
C ALA A 21 -6.83 -7.61 -2.65
N VAL A 22 -6.67 -7.11 -1.42
CA VAL A 22 -7.53 -6.06 -0.85
C VAL A 22 -7.41 -4.75 -1.63
N ILE A 23 -6.18 -4.34 -1.97
CA ILE A 23 -5.96 -3.15 -2.82
C ILE A 23 -6.65 -3.32 -4.19
N LYS A 24 -6.51 -4.50 -4.82
CA LYS A 24 -7.15 -4.79 -6.10
C LYS A 24 -8.67 -4.70 -6.02
N GLN A 25 -9.28 -5.26 -4.98
CA GLN A 25 -10.72 -5.16 -4.77
C GLN A 25 -11.20 -3.70 -4.68
N VAL A 26 -10.46 -2.84 -3.99
CA VAL A 26 -10.79 -1.40 -3.88
C VAL A 26 -10.68 -0.71 -5.25
N ILE A 27 -9.64 -1.04 -6.04
CA ILE A 27 -9.47 -0.54 -7.41
C ILE A 27 -10.56 -1.08 -8.36
N GLU A 28 -10.98 -2.32 -8.19
CA GLU A 28 -12.05 -2.96 -8.95
C GLU A 28 -13.42 -2.38 -8.67
N ALA A 29 -13.63 -1.85 -7.46
CA ALA A 29 -14.87 -1.19 -7.07
C ALA A 29 -15.00 0.28 -7.55
N ASP A 30 -13.93 0.91 -8.03
CA ASP A 30 -13.96 2.30 -8.52
C ASP A 30 -14.09 2.36 -10.05
N ASP A 31 -15.30 2.67 -10.54
CA ASP A 31 -15.64 2.73 -11.97
C ASP A 31 -14.88 3.83 -12.74
N ARG A 32 -14.24 4.78 -12.05
CA ARG A 32 -13.41 5.81 -12.69
C ARG A 32 -12.06 5.27 -13.16
N ILE A 33 -11.66 4.08 -12.67
CA ILE A 33 -10.39 3.44 -13.01
C ILE A 33 -10.55 2.57 -14.25
N PHE A 34 -9.73 2.85 -15.26
CA PHE A 34 -9.70 2.06 -16.48
C PHE A 34 -9.09 0.68 -16.24
N ARG A 35 -9.66 -0.33 -16.91
CA ARG A 35 -9.20 -1.72 -16.88
C ARG A 35 -8.15 -2.02 -17.93
N ASP A 36 -8.07 -1.19 -18.98
CA ASP A 36 -7.04 -1.24 -20.00
C ASP A 36 -6.34 0.13 -20.10
N PRO A 37 -5.03 0.20 -19.82
CA PRO A 37 -4.18 -0.91 -19.37
C PRO A 37 -4.50 -1.36 -17.95
N GLU A 38 -4.20 -2.63 -17.65
CA GLU A 38 -4.46 -3.25 -16.34
C GLU A 38 -3.82 -2.43 -15.21
N PRO A 39 -4.55 -2.13 -14.12
CA PRO A 39 -3.98 -1.48 -12.94
C PRO A 39 -2.79 -2.26 -12.38
N PHE A 40 -1.67 -1.56 -12.21
CA PHE A 40 -0.49 -2.14 -11.58
C PHE A 40 -0.70 -2.18 -10.07
N VAL A 41 -0.53 -3.34 -9.43
CA VAL A 41 -0.49 -3.49 -7.96
C VAL A 41 0.58 -4.51 -7.61
N LYS A 42 1.75 -4.06 -7.13
CA LYS A 42 2.89 -4.94 -6.80
C LYS A 42 3.72 -4.37 -5.67
N VAL A 43 4.42 -5.25 -4.95
CA VAL A 43 5.53 -4.86 -4.06
C VAL A 43 6.62 -4.20 -4.90
N VAL A 44 7.08 -3.03 -4.48
CA VAL A 44 8.10 -2.25 -5.18
C VAL A 44 9.33 -1.97 -4.33
N ASN A 45 9.23 -2.09 -3.01
CA ASN A 45 10.33 -1.81 -2.10
C ASN A 45 10.15 -2.58 -0.77
N LEU A 46 11.27 -2.91 -0.14
CA LEU A 46 11.37 -3.40 1.24
C LEU A 46 12.08 -2.30 2.02
N GLY A 47 11.31 -1.48 2.73
CA GLY A 47 11.78 -0.29 3.43
C GLY A 47 12.22 -0.59 4.87
N ASP A 48 12.68 0.45 5.57
CA ASP A 48 13.22 0.32 6.93
C ASP A 48 12.21 -0.21 7.96
N SER A 49 10.91 0.00 7.72
CA SER A 49 9.84 -0.47 8.61
C SER A 49 8.60 -0.99 7.88
N SER A 50 8.64 -1.13 6.55
CA SER A 50 7.46 -1.55 5.77
C SER A 50 7.82 -2.35 4.51
N VAL A 51 6.87 -3.19 4.07
CA VAL A 51 6.82 -3.70 2.70
C VAL A 51 5.96 -2.74 1.88
N ASP A 52 6.54 -2.10 0.85
CA ASP A 52 5.86 -1.07 0.09
C ASP A 52 5.20 -1.63 -1.17
N ILE A 53 3.88 -1.50 -1.25
CA ILE A 53 3.05 -1.90 -2.38
C ILE A 53 2.64 -0.65 -3.16
N ALA A 54 3.05 -0.56 -4.42
CA ALA A 54 2.65 0.54 -5.29
C ALA A 54 1.48 0.15 -6.19
N THR A 55 0.57 1.11 -6.34
CA THR A 55 -0.53 1.09 -7.29
C THR A 55 -0.27 2.08 -8.42
N ARG A 56 -0.64 1.71 -9.65
CA ARG A 56 -0.67 2.63 -10.78
C ARG A 56 -1.92 2.38 -11.59
N SER A 57 -2.86 3.32 -11.50
CA SER A 57 -4.18 3.22 -12.14
C SER A 57 -4.38 4.35 -13.14
N TRP A 58 -4.97 4.05 -14.30
CA TRP A 58 -5.28 5.06 -15.31
C TRP A 58 -6.72 5.56 -15.16
N VAL A 59 -6.89 6.87 -15.24
CA VAL A 59 -8.17 7.55 -15.04
C VAL A 59 -8.33 8.72 -16.01
N GLN A 60 -9.51 9.34 -16.04
CA GLN A 60 -9.68 10.63 -16.70
C GLN A 60 -8.80 11.68 -16.03
N ALA A 61 -8.24 12.61 -16.80
CA ALA A 61 -7.32 13.61 -16.25
C ALA A 61 -7.99 14.52 -15.20
N ALA A 62 -9.29 14.76 -15.35
CA ALA A 62 -10.10 15.54 -14.40
C ALA A 62 -10.24 14.85 -13.04
N ASP A 63 -10.32 13.51 -13.02
CA ASP A 63 -10.63 12.73 -11.81
C ASP A 63 -9.39 12.30 -11.03
N VAL A 64 -8.18 12.59 -11.53
CA VAL A 64 -6.92 12.02 -11.02
C VAL A 64 -6.71 12.24 -9.52
N TRP A 65 -7.04 13.43 -9.02
CA TRP A 65 -6.84 13.77 -7.62
C TRP A 65 -7.92 13.14 -6.75
N ASP A 66 -9.17 13.20 -7.18
CA ASP A 66 -10.30 12.62 -6.46
C ASP A 66 -10.16 11.10 -6.35
N VAL A 67 -9.74 10.42 -7.41
CA VAL A 67 -9.45 8.98 -7.38
C VAL A 67 -8.24 8.70 -6.47
N LYS A 68 -7.16 9.49 -6.56
CA LYS A 68 -5.99 9.29 -5.71
C LYS A 68 -6.33 9.38 -4.22
N PHE A 69 -7.09 10.41 -3.81
CA PHE A 69 -7.47 10.60 -2.41
C PHE A 69 -8.52 9.59 -1.96
N HIS A 70 -9.45 9.22 -2.83
CA HIS A 70 -10.41 8.15 -2.58
C HIS A 70 -9.69 6.82 -2.34
N LEU A 71 -8.80 6.40 -3.24
CA LEU A 71 -8.02 5.17 -3.10
C LEU A 71 -7.21 5.14 -1.80
N MET A 72 -6.54 6.25 -1.46
CA MET A 72 -5.75 6.33 -0.24
C MET A 72 -6.59 6.06 1.02
N LYS A 73 -7.79 6.66 1.09
CA LYS A 73 -8.72 6.45 2.20
C LYS A 73 -9.34 5.05 2.18
N ALA A 74 -9.87 4.63 1.03
CA ALA A 74 -10.61 3.39 0.89
C ALA A 74 -9.74 2.15 1.15
N VAL A 75 -8.47 2.18 0.70
CA VAL A 75 -7.50 1.12 0.99
C VAL A 75 -7.19 1.08 2.49
N LYS A 76 -6.97 2.23 3.14
CA LYS A 76 -6.75 2.27 4.59
C LYS A 76 -7.90 1.64 5.37
N GLU A 77 -9.13 2.04 5.05
CA GLU A 77 -10.32 1.49 5.70
C GLU A 77 -10.51 -0.01 5.41
N ALA A 78 -10.09 -0.48 4.22
CA ALA A 78 -10.11 -1.90 3.87
C ALA A 78 -9.05 -2.68 4.63
N PHE A 79 -7.83 -2.16 4.74
CA PHE A 79 -6.77 -2.74 5.56
C PHE A 79 -7.20 -2.89 7.02
N ASP A 80 -7.83 -1.86 7.60
CA ASP A 80 -8.35 -1.91 8.97
C ASP A 80 -9.38 -3.03 9.16
N ARG A 81 -10.30 -3.21 8.20
CA ARG A 81 -11.31 -4.28 8.26
C ARG A 81 -10.70 -5.67 8.10
N GLU A 82 -9.67 -5.78 7.29
CA GLU A 82 -9.02 -7.04 6.94
C GLU A 82 -7.86 -7.40 7.88
N GLY A 83 -7.54 -6.53 8.85
CA GLY A 83 -6.46 -6.75 9.81
C GLY A 83 -5.06 -6.64 9.19
N ILE A 84 -4.88 -5.82 8.16
CA ILE A 84 -3.58 -5.48 7.59
C ILE A 84 -3.08 -4.21 8.29
N SER A 85 -1.86 -4.25 8.82
CA SER A 85 -1.28 -3.17 9.60
C SER A 85 -0.53 -2.18 8.72
N ILE A 86 -0.58 -0.90 9.09
CA ILE A 86 0.31 0.11 8.52
C ILE A 86 1.30 0.48 9.62
N PRO A 87 2.59 0.14 9.45
CA PRO A 87 3.57 0.23 10.53
C PRO A 87 3.91 1.68 10.82
N TYR A 88 4.19 1.96 12.09
CA TYR A 88 4.95 3.15 12.45
C TYR A 88 6.44 2.89 12.19
N PRO A 89 7.28 3.93 12.10
CA PRO A 89 8.72 3.73 12.10
C PRO A 89 9.17 3.05 13.41
N HIS A 90 9.93 1.96 13.31
CA HIS A 90 10.45 1.21 14.45
C HIS A 90 11.98 1.24 14.48
N GLN A 91 12.56 1.18 15.69
CA GLN A 91 14.01 1.07 15.91
C GLN A 91 14.30 -0.05 16.88
N VAL A 92 15.38 -0.79 16.63
CA VAL A 92 15.86 -1.85 17.51
C VAL A 92 17.00 -1.30 18.36
N GLU A 93 16.81 -1.29 19.68
CA GLU A 93 17.88 -0.98 20.63
C GLU A 93 18.67 -2.26 20.97
N ILE A 94 19.98 -2.25 20.69
CA ILE A 94 20.86 -3.38 21.01
C ILE A 94 21.70 -3.03 22.24
N GLN A 95 21.38 -3.61 23.39
CA GLN A 95 22.21 -3.50 24.60
C GLN A 95 23.27 -4.60 24.60
N LYS A 96 24.52 -4.25 24.29
CA LYS A 96 25.65 -5.17 24.38
C LYS A 96 26.13 -5.24 25.83
N GLN A 97 26.00 -6.41 26.45
CA GLN A 97 26.61 -6.67 27.74
C GLN A 97 28.12 -6.83 27.55
N ALA A 98 28.92 -6.05 28.27
CA ALA A 98 30.37 -6.21 28.25
C ALA A 98 30.71 -7.61 28.77
N ALA A 99 31.62 -8.32 28.08
CA ALA A 99 32.18 -9.55 28.60
C ALA A 99 32.94 -9.19 29.89
N ASN A 100 32.53 -9.79 31.01
CA ASN A 100 33.31 -9.68 32.24
C ASN A 100 34.57 -10.54 32.06
N ASP A 101 35.72 -9.87 32.01
CA ASP A 101 37.05 -10.50 32.12
C ASP A 101 37.32 -11.00 33.54
#